data_AF-A0A2T7FXZ0-F1
#
_entry.id   AF-A0A2T7FXZ0-F1
#
_cell.length_a   1.000
_cell.length_b   1.000
_cell.length_c   1.000
_cell.angle_alpha   90.00
_cell.angle_beta   90.00
_cell.angle_gamma   90.00
#
_symmetry.space_group_name_H-M   'P 1'
#
loop_
_entity.id
_entity.type
_entity.pdbx_description
1 polymer ?
#
loop_
_entity_poly.entity_id
_entity_poly.type
_entity_poly.pdbx_seq_one_letter_code
_entity_poly.pdbx_strand_id
1 'polypeptide(L)'
;MRQSLRRDREFSEGERARALAFLVVGISSAGLGFLAVLRLEGASVFDGISAYQLWIIAASALGGLAALFLSGDRMGQAGVAGALRGVAGAIWVTFIGAVIGGTLSLPLYGTMFGPFIVCVTLLGAPLLALLWATNLIAVHILMGVYQRERDSIFAVADSKAVDPNDSLTARLRGRLV
;
A
#
# COMPACT_ATOMS: atom_id res chain seq x y z
N MET A 1 6.70 4.02 -43.51
CA MET A 1 7.42 4.10 -42.21
C MET A 1 6.51 4.73 -41.14
N ARG A 2 5.48 4.01 -40.67
CA ARG A 2 4.62 4.42 -39.54
C ARG A 2 4.28 3.18 -38.74
N GLN A 3 5.19 2.77 -37.86
CA GLN A 3 5.04 1.58 -37.02
C GLN A 3 5.33 1.87 -35.53
N SER A 4 5.26 3.14 -35.11
CA SER A 4 5.62 3.54 -33.73
C SER A 4 4.46 4.05 -32.86
N LEU A 5 3.19 3.87 -33.28
CA LEU A 5 2.03 4.44 -32.57
C LEU A 5 1.04 3.41 -32.01
N ARG A 6 1.40 2.13 -31.98
CA ARG A 6 0.60 1.07 -31.33
C ARG A 6 1.53 0.16 -30.54
N ARG A 7 2.10 0.69 -29.47
CA ARG A 7 2.56 -0.15 -28.37
C ARG A 7 1.46 -0.04 -27.34
N ASP A 8 0.50 -0.95 -27.43
CA ASP A 8 -0.51 -1.13 -26.40
C ASP A 8 0.25 -1.23 -25.08
N ARG A 9 0.00 -0.26 -24.21
CA ARG A 9 0.69 -0.10 -22.94
C ARG A 9 0.10 -1.14 -21.99
N GLU A 10 0.37 -2.40 -22.26
CA GLU A 10 -0.05 -3.49 -21.40
C GLU A 10 0.60 -3.27 -20.04
N PHE A 11 -0.22 -2.98 -19.04
CA PHE A 11 0.22 -2.86 -17.65
C PHE A 11 1.03 -4.10 -17.27
N SER A 12 2.20 -3.89 -16.70
CA SER A 12 3.02 -4.99 -16.21
C SER A 12 2.35 -5.70 -15.03
N GLU A 13 2.79 -6.91 -14.71
CA GLU A 13 2.23 -7.69 -13.61
C GLU A 13 2.35 -6.94 -12.27
N GLY A 14 3.49 -6.31 -12.02
CA GLY A 14 3.75 -5.47 -10.86
C GLY A 14 2.90 -4.21 -10.82
N GLU A 15 2.68 -3.54 -11.95
CA GLU A 15 1.77 -2.40 -12.03
C GLU A 15 0.33 -2.80 -11.68
N ARG A 16 -0.14 -3.95 -12.19
CA ARG A 16 -1.46 -4.51 -11.86
C ARG A 16 -1.55 -4.90 -10.39
N ALA A 17 -0.52 -5.55 -9.85
CA ALA A 17 -0.47 -5.94 -8.45
C ALA A 17 -0.50 -4.71 -7.52
N ARG A 18 0.23 -3.65 -7.87
CA ARG A 18 0.18 -2.38 -7.15
C ARG A 18 -1.21 -1.74 -7.24
N ALA A 19 -1.81 -1.64 -8.43
CA ALA A 19 -3.15 -1.09 -8.58
C ALA A 19 -4.17 -1.88 -7.74
N LEU A 20 -4.07 -3.21 -7.74
CA LEU A 20 -4.91 -4.08 -6.91
C LEU A 20 -4.67 -3.85 -5.42
N ALA A 21 -3.42 -3.68 -4.97
CA ALA A 21 -3.10 -3.38 -3.57
C ALA A 21 -3.76 -2.07 -3.10
N PHE A 22 -3.70 -1.03 -3.94
CA PHE A 22 -4.38 0.24 -3.67
C PHE A 22 -5.91 0.07 -3.67
N LEU A 23 -6.48 -0.63 -4.64
CA LEU A 23 -7.92 -0.90 -4.69
C LEU A 23 -8.40 -1.61 -3.41
N VAL A 24 -7.71 -2.69 -3.04
CA VAL A 24 -8.03 -3.54 -1.89
C VAL A 24 -7.92 -2.74 -0.59
N VAL A 25 -6.82 -2.01 -0.36
CA VAL A 25 -6.70 -1.19 0.86
C VAL A 25 -7.76 -0.08 0.88
N GLY A 26 -8.04 0.57 -0.25
CA GLY A 26 -9.02 1.64 -0.35
C GLY A 26 -10.42 1.17 0.00
N ILE A 27 -10.88 0.06 -0.58
CA ILE A 27 -12.20 -0.54 -0.31
C ILE A 27 -12.28 -0.99 1.15
N SER A 28 -11.27 -1.70 1.65
CA SER A 28 -11.27 -2.18 3.04
C SER A 28 -11.23 -1.04 4.05
N SER A 29 -10.51 0.04 3.78
CA SER A 29 -10.52 1.25 4.62
C SER A 29 -11.87 1.96 4.59
N ALA A 30 -12.52 2.05 3.42
CA ALA A 30 -13.88 2.57 3.31
C ALA A 30 -14.86 1.76 4.18
N GLY A 31 -14.79 0.42 4.09
CA GLY A 31 -15.61 -0.49 4.88
C GLY A 31 -15.34 -0.37 6.38
N LEU A 32 -14.06 -0.27 6.78
CA LEU A 32 -13.69 -0.07 8.18
C LEU A 32 -14.25 1.25 8.74
N GLY A 33 -14.14 2.33 7.97
CA GLY A 33 -14.71 3.64 8.34
C GLY A 33 -16.23 3.60 8.47
N PHE A 34 -16.92 2.93 7.55
CA PHE A 34 -18.36 2.74 7.61
C PHE A 34 -18.80 1.97 8.87
N LEU A 35 -18.17 0.82 9.12
CA LEU A 35 -18.47 -0.01 10.28
C LEU A 35 -18.18 0.69 11.59
N ALA A 36 -17.13 1.52 11.63
CA ALA A 36 -16.83 2.35 12.78
C ALA A 36 -17.96 3.35 13.08
N VAL A 37 -18.49 4.03 12.06
CA VAL A 37 -19.60 4.98 12.22
C VAL A 37 -20.89 4.28 12.65
N LEU A 38 -21.24 3.17 12.00
CA LEU A 38 -22.43 2.40 12.37
C LEU A 38 -22.39 1.96 13.84
N ARG A 39 -21.22 1.56 14.35
CA ARG A 39 -21.05 1.20 15.76
C ARG A 39 -21.21 2.37 16.71
N LEU A 40 -20.85 3.59 16.30
CA LEU A 40 -21.02 4.79 17.11
C LEU A 40 -22.47 5.28 17.14
N GLU A 41 -23.16 5.22 16.00
CA GLU A 41 -24.56 5.64 15.87
C GLU A 41 -25.54 4.61 16.46
N GLY A 42 -25.11 3.35 16.61
CA GLY A 42 -26.03 2.25 16.95
C GLY A 42 -27.06 1.97 15.86
N ALA A 43 -26.83 2.48 14.64
CA ALA A 43 -27.74 2.41 13.51
C ALA A 43 -27.66 1.05 12.80
N SER A 44 -28.76 0.66 12.17
CA SER A 44 -28.79 -0.56 11.36
C SER A 44 -28.24 -0.30 9.95
N VAL A 45 -27.67 -1.32 9.32
CA VAL A 45 -27.18 -1.22 7.92
C VAL A 45 -28.33 -0.94 6.93
N PHE A 46 -29.58 -1.13 7.37
CA PHE A 46 -30.78 -1.06 6.52
C PHE A 46 -31.48 0.31 6.56
N ASP A 47 -31.04 1.25 7.40
CA ASP A 47 -31.66 2.58 7.53
C ASP A 47 -31.28 3.57 6.40
N GLY A 48 -30.67 3.07 5.33
CA GLY A 48 -30.19 3.87 4.20
C GLY A 48 -28.87 4.58 4.50
N ILE A 49 -28.13 4.95 3.45
CA ILE A 49 -26.82 5.61 3.57
C ILE A 49 -27.02 7.11 3.60
N SER A 50 -26.66 7.76 4.71
CA SER A 50 -26.69 9.23 4.82
C SER A 50 -25.54 9.88 4.06
N ALA A 51 -25.69 11.16 3.68
CA ALA A 51 -24.61 11.92 3.04
C ALA A 51 -23.35 12.01 3.94
N TYR A 52 -23.54 12.05 5.25
CA TYR A 52 -22.46 12.02 6.24
C TYR A 52 -21.70 10.68 6.23
N GLN A 53 -22.42 9.57 6.23
CA GLN A 53 -21.82 8.23 6.13
C GLN A 53 -21.05 8.07 4.81
N LEU A 54 -21.61 8.54 3.70
CA LEU A 54 -20.95 8.51 2.40
C LEU A 54 -19.65 9.31 2.41
N TRP A 55 -19.64 10.49 3.05
CA TRP A 55 -18.42 11.27 3.22
C TRP A 55 -17.37 10.53 4.04
N ILE A 56 -17.75 9.88 5.14
CA ILE A 56 -16.80 9.11 5.97
C ILE A 56 -16.22 7.92 5.21
N ILE A 57 -17.04 7.22 4.41
CA ILE A 57 -16.58 6.14 3.54
C ILE A 57 -15.50 6.66 2.59
N ALA A 58 -15.76 7.79 1.91
CA ALA A 58 -14.82 8.40 0.98
C ALA A 58 -13.53 8.86 1.68
N ALA A 59 -13.66 9.57 2.80
CA ALA A 59 -12.54 10.03 3.62
C ALA A 59 -11.66 8.87 4.10
N SER A 60 -12.28 7.78 4.55
CA SER A 60 -11.57 6.60 5.03
C SER A 60 -10.86 5.86 3.90
N ALA A 61 -11.50 5.73 2.73
CA ALA A 61 -10.85 5.18 1.54
C ALA A 61 -9.61 6.00 1.13
N LEU A 62 -9.75 7.33 1.05
CA LEU A 62 -8.64 8.24 0.75
C LEU A 62 -7.53 8.14 1.79
N GLY A 63 -7.87 8.03 3.07
CA GLY A 63 -6.92 7.82 4.15
C GLY A 63 -6.10 6.54 3.95
N GLY A 64 -6.75 5.41 3.67
CA GLY A 64 -6.07 4.13 3.41
C GLY A 64 -5.15 4.17 2.19
N LEU A 65 -5.63 4.75 1.08
CA LEU A 65 -4.86 4.93 -0.15
C LEU A 65 -3.61 5.80 0.09
N ALA A 66 -3.79 6.95 0.73
CA ALA A 66 -2.69 7.86 1.05
C ALA A 66 -1.69 7.21 2.01
N ALA A 67 -2.17 6.48 3.02
CA ALA A 67 -1.29 5.80 3.97
C ALA A 67 -0.47 4.68 3.33
N LEU A 68 -1.05 3.91 2.39
CA LEU A 68 -0.29 2.93 1.62
C LEU A 68 0.75 3.62 0.72
N PHE A 69 0.39 4.73 0.07
CA PHE A 69 1.33 5.53 -0.70
C PHE A 69 2.51 6.02 0.16
N LEU A 70 2.22 6.55 1.35
CA LEU A 70 3.21 7.05 2.31
C LEU A 70 4.01 5.94 2.99
N SER A 71 3.57 4.69 2.94
CA SER A 71 4.31 3.57 3.53
C SER A 71 5.66 3.33 2.82
N GLY A 72 5.77 3.72 1.54
CA GLY A 72 6.98 3.56 0.74
C GLY A 72 7.45 2.11 0.71
N ASP A 73 8.72 1.89 1.04
CA ASP A 73 9.36 0.57 0.99
C ASP A 73 9.09 -0.30 2.23
N ARG A 74 8.22 0.14 3.15
CA ARG A 74 7.83 -0.66 4.33
C ARG A 74 6.99 -1.88 3.92
N MET A 75 6.30 -1.82 2.79
CA MET A 75 5.50 -2.92 2.25
C MET A 75 6.19 -3.59 1.05
N GLY A 76 6.02 -4.91 0.93
CA GLY A 76 6.50 -5.68 -0.23
C GLY A 76 7.92 -6.22 -0.15
N GLN A 77 8.59 -6.10 0.99
CA GLN A 77 9.95 -6.64 1.15
C GLN A 77 9.90 -8.16 1.37
N ALA A 78 10.82 -8.90 0.75
CA ALA A 78 10.89 -10.36 0.88
C ALA A 78 11.70 -10.82 2.10
N GLY A 79 11.50 -12.09 2.50
CA GLY A 79 12.24 -12.72 3.60
C GLY A 79 11.77 -12.33 5.00
N VAL A 80 12.48 -12.80 6.03
CA VAL A 80 12.11 -12.59 7.45
C VAL A 80 12.16 -11.11 7.84
N ALA A 81 13.21 -10.39 7.40
CA ALA A 81 13.30 -8.95 7.59
C ALA A 81 12.17 -8.20 6.87
N GLY A 82 11.76 -8.71 5.70
CA GLY A 82 10.61 -8.20 4.95
C GLY A 82 9.29 -8.38 5.68
N ALA A 83 9.07 -9.54 6.32
CA ALA A 83 7.89 -9.80 7.14
C ALA A 83 7.80 -8.85 8.33
N LEU A 84 8.90 -8.61 9.06
CA LEU A 84 8.93 -7.64 10.16
C LEU A 84 8.65 -6.21 9.67
N ARG A 85 9.21 -5.82 8.52
CA ARG A 85 8.88 -4.55 7.87
C ARG A 85 7.40 -4.49 7.46
N GLY A 86 6.83 -5.60 7.02
CA GLY A 86 5.41 -5.73 6.72
C GLY A 86 4.52 -5.48 7.93
N VAL A 87 4.90 -5.99 9.11
CA VAL A 87 4.20 -5.68 10.38
C VAL A 87 4.31 -4.19 10.70
N ALA A 88 5.51 -3.60 10.62
CA ALA A 88 5.69 -2.16 10.84
C ALA A 88 4.90 -1.32 9.82
N GLY A 89 4.86 -1.76 8.55
CA GLY A 89 4.06 -1.18 7.49
C GLY A 89 2.56 -1.30 7.77
N ALA A 90 2.09 -2.42 8.31
CA ALA A 90 0.69 -2.64 8.65
C ALA A 90 0.25 -1.67 9.76
N ILE A 91 1.08 -1.50 10.79
CA ILE A 91 0.87 -0.51 11.84
C ILE A 91 0.86 0.90 11.25
N TRP A 92 1.82 1.23 10.38
CA TRP A 92 1.92 2.52 9.71
C TRP A 92 0.67 2.84 8.88
N VAL A 93 0.25 1.92 8.00
CA VAL A 93 -0.91 2.10 7.11
C VAL A 93 -2.19 2.28 7.93
N THR A 94 -2.35 1.48 9.00
CA THR A 94 -3.52 1.60 9.88
C THR A 94 -3.53 2.95 10.61
N PHE A 95 -2.42 3.32 11.22
CA PHE A 95 -2.33 4.54 12.02
C PHE A 95 -2.43 5.81 11.15
N ILE A 96 -1.60 5.93 10.12
CA ILE A 96 -1.60 7.09 9.23
C ILE A 96 -2.90 7.17 8.44
N GLY A 97 -3.46 6.02 8.02
CA GLY A 97 -4.75 5.98 7.34
C GLY A 97 -5.87 6.48 8.23
N ALA A 98 -5.87 6.10 9.51
CA ALA A 98 -6.82 6.59 10.49
C ALA A 98 -6.64 8.09 10.81
N VAL A 99 -5.41 8.60 10.85
CA VAL A 99 -5.15 10.04 11.01
C VAL A 99 -5.70 10.82 9.82
N ILE A 100 -5.36 10.42 8.59
CA ILE A 100 -5.78 11.13 7.37
C ILE A 100 -7.30 11.03 7.22
N GLY A 101 -7.84 9.81 7.25
CA GLY A 101 -9.28 9.57 7.10
C GLY A 101 -10.09 10.25 8.20
N GLY A 102 -9.63 10.17 9.46
CA GLY A 102 -10.24 10.88 10.58
C GLY A 102 -10.24 12.39 10.36
N THR A 103 -9.10 12.98 9.98
CA THR A 103 -8.97 14.42 9.72
C THR A 103 -9.91 14.90 8.61
N LEU A 104 -10.06 14.11 7.54
CA LEU A 104 -10.98 14.41 6.45
C LEU A 104 -12.45 14.31 6.88
N SER A 105 -12.78 13.32 7.72
CA SER A 105 -14.13 13.15 8.26
C SER A 105 -14.51 14.29 9.22
N LEU A 106 -13.59 14.68 10.09
CA LEU A 106 -13.78 15.70 11.13
C LEU A 106 -12.50 16.55 11.22
N PRO A 107 -12.45 17.73 10.56
CA PRO A 107 -11.32 18.62 10.67
C PRO A 107 -11.01 18.96 12.14
N LEU A 108 -9.72 19.06 12.45
CA LEU A 108 -9.16 19.29 13.80
C LEU A 108 -9.33 18.13 14.81
N TYR A 109 -10.55 17.60 14.98
CA TYR A 109 -10.82 16.54 15.97
C TYR A 109 -10.44 15.13 15.49
N GLY A 110 -10.54 14.91 14.18
CA GLY A 110 -10.35 13.61 13.55
C GLY A 110 -8.93 13.08 13.59
N THR A 111 -7.92 13.93 13.80
CA THR A 111 -6.50 13.53 13.93
C THR A 111 -6.29 12.62 15.15
N MET A 112 -6.97 12.91 16.26
CA MET A 112 -6.94 12.12 17.48
C MET A 112 -8.03 11.05 17.47
N PHE A 113 -9.23 11.43 17.02
CA PHE A 113 -10.40 10.57 17.10
C PHE A 113 -10.35 9.41 16.11
N GLY A 114 -9.80 9.61 14.90
CA GLY A 114 -9.67 8.58 13.88
C GLY A 114 -8.88 7.35 14.35
N PRO A 115 -7.61 7.51 14.79
CA PRO A 115 -6.83 6.39 15.34
C PRO A 115 -7.48 5.72 16.54
N PHE A 116 -8.10 6.51 17.43
CA PHE A 116 -8.79 5.99 18.61
C PHE A 116 -10.00 5.13 18.22
N ILE A 117 -10.86 5.62 17.34
CA ILE A 117 -12.02 4.88 16.81
C ILE A 117 -11.57 3.57 16.18
N VAL A 118 -10.55 3.60 15.32
CA VAL A 118 -10.07 2.40 14.64
C VAL A 118 -9.61 1.38 15.68
N CYS A 119 -8.85 1.80 16.69
CA CYS A 119 -8.41 0.93 17.78
C CYS A 119 -9.59 0.29 18.52
N VAL A 120 -10.54 1.10 19.01
CA VAL A 120 -11.72 0.60 19.73
C VAL A 120 -12.59 -0.30 18.86
N THR A 121 -12.74 0.04 17.58
CA THR A 121 -13.52 -0.76 16.61
C THR A 121 -12.90 -2.13 16.41
N LEU A 122 -11.59 -2.20 16.22
CA LEU A 122 -10.87 -3.47 16.03
C LEU A 122 -10.86 -4.31 17.32
N LEU A 123 -10.67 -3.69 18.48
CA LEU A 123 -10.74 -4.38 19.78
C LEU A 123 -12.17 -4.90 20.07
N GLY A 124 -13.19 -4.12 19.75
CA GLY A 124 -14.59 -4.50 19.92
C GLY A 124 -15.12 -5.46 18.85
N ALA A 125 -14.33 -5.79 17.84
CA ALA A 125 -14.70 -6.68 16.74
C ALA A 125 -13.51 -7.56 16.30
N PRO A 126 -13.14 -8.62 17.05
CA PRO A 126 -11.96 -9.43 16.76
C PRO A 126 -11.95 -10.05 15.34
N LEU A 127 -13.12 -10.43 14.82
CA LEU A 127 -13.24 -10.92 13.44
C LEU A 127 -12.89 -9.84 12.41
N LEU A 128 -13.29 -8.59 12.65
CA LEU A 128 -12.92 -7.46 11.79
C LEU A 128 -11.43 -7.16 11.88
N ALA A 129 -10.82 -7.28 13.06
CA ALA A 129 -9.37 -7.18 13.22
C ALA A 129 -8.61 -8.26 12.45
N LEU A 130 -9.09 -9.50 12.46
CA LEU A 130 -8.51 -10.59 11.68
C LEU A 130 -8.64 -10.33 10.16
N LEU A 131 -9.80 -9.87 9.71
CA LEU A 131 -10.03 -9.49 8.31
C LEU A 131 -9.11 -8.34 7.90
N TRP A 132 -8.97 -7.32 8.73
CA TRP A 132 -8.06 -6.19 8.49
C TRP A 132 -6.59 -6.62 8.44
N ALA A 133 -6.16 -7.49 9.35
CA ALA A 133 -4.80 -8.04 9.34
C ALA A 133 -4.52 -8.87 8.08
N THR A 134 -5.47 -9.74 7.70
CA THR A 134 -5.38 -10.55 6.47
C THR A 134 -5.31 -9.66 5.23
N ASN A 135 -6.10 -8.59 5.20
CA ASN A 135 -6.06 -7.59 4.14
C ASN A 135 -4.68 -6.93 4.02
N LEU A 136 -4.06 -6.53 5.12
CA LEU A 136 -2.73 -5.94 5.12
C LEU A 136 -1.63 -6.93 4.71
N ILE A 137 -1.78 -8.22 5.04
CA ILE A 137 -0.90 -9.28 4.55
C ILE A 137 -1.03 -9.42 3.02
N ALA A 138 -2.26 -9.43 2.49
CA ALA A 138 -2.48 -9.49 1.05
C ALA A 138 -1.87 -8.28 0.33
N VAL A 139 -2.06 -7.07 0.87
CA VAL A 139 -1.43 -5.83 0.37
C VAL A 139 0.10 -5.95 0.41
N HIS A 140 0.68 -6.48 1.49
CA HIS A 140 2.12 -6.69 1.59
C HIS A 140 2.63 -7.64 0.50
N ILE A 141 1.92 -8.75 0.23
CA ILE A 141 2.28 -9.72 -0.82
C ILE A 141 2.19 -9.07 -2.21
N LEU A 142 1.11 -8.33 -2.50
CA LEU A 142 0.90 -7.64 -3.77
C LEU A 142 1.97 -6.56 -4.02
N MET A 143 2.29 -5.76 -3.00
CA MET A 143 3.39 -4.81 -3.07
C MET A 143 4.72 -5.51 -3.29
N GLY A 144 4.89 -6.74 -2.80
CA GLY A 144 6.10 -7.53 -3.04
C GLY A 144 6.24 -8.03 -4.47
N VAL A 145 5.14 -8.31 -5.17
CA VAL A 145 5.18 -8.56 -6.62
C VAL A 145 5.69 -7.32 -7.35
N TYR A 146 5.16 -6.15 -7.01
CA TYR A 146 5.60 -4.88 -7.59
C TYR A 146 7.08 -4.58 -7.31
N GLN A 147 7.56 -4.75 -6.07
CA GLN A 147 8.95 -4.48 -5.72
C GLN A 147 9.92 -5.45 -6.42
N ARG A 148 9.59 -6.75 -6.48
CA ARG A 148 10.42 -7.73 -7.21
C ARG A 148 10.58 -7.38 -8.68
N GLU A 149 9.52 -6.91 -9.33
CA GLU A 149 9.61 -6.47 -10.72
C GLU A 149 10.53 -5.24 -10.85
N ARG A 150 10.40 -4.27 -9.95
CA ARG A 150 11.28 -3.08 -9.93
C ARG A 150 12.75 -3.44 -9.72
N ASP A 151 13.04 -4.32 -8.77
CA ASP A 151 14.40 -4.75 -8.45
C ASP A 151 15.04 -5.51 -9.62
N SER A 152 14.26 -6.27 -10.39
CA SER A 152 14.74 -7.04 -11.54
C SER A 152 15.31 -6.17 -12.66
N ILE A 153 14.79 -4.95 -12.83
CA ILE A 153 15.27 -3.99 -13.84
C ILE A 153 16.71 -3.58 -13.55
N PHE A 154 17.05 -3.40 -12.27
CA PHE A 154 18.39 -2.98 -11.86
C PHE A 154 19.37 -4.15 -11.79
N ALA A 155 18.92 -5.36 -11.44
CA ALA A 155 19.77 -6.56 -11.44
C ALA A 155 20.33 -6.92 -12.83
N VAL A 156 19.57 -6.64 -13.90
CA VAL A 156 20.03 -6.83 -15.29
C VAL A 156 21.04 -5.77 -15.72
N ALA A 157 21.01 -4.57 -15.12
CA ALA A 157 21.99 -3.53 -15.41
C ALA A 157 23.38 -3.87 -14.85
N ASP A 158 23.43 -4.40 -13.61
CA ASP A 158 24.69 -4.81 -12.98
C ASP A 158 25.35 -6.00 -13.68
N SER A 159 24.56 -6.98 -14.14
CA SER A 159 25.09 -8.14 -14.87
C SER A 159 25.64 -7.80 -16.27
N LYS A 160 25.21 -6.67 -16.88
CA LYS A 160 25.82 -6.15 -18.11
C LYS A 160 27.06 -5.28 -17.88
N ALA A 161 27.22 -4.71 -16.68
CA ALA A 161 28.39 -3.90 -16.34
C ALA A 161 29.64 -4.75 -16.04
N VAL A 162 29.44 -6.04 -15.70
CA VAL A 162 30.53 -6.99 -15.52
C VAL A 162 30.76 -7.75 -16.84
N ASP A 163 31.38 -7.10 -17.81
CA ASP A 163 32.14 -7.85 -18.82
C ASP A 163 33.42 -8.35 -18.12
N PRO A 164 33.62 -9.67 -17.94
CA PRO A 164 34.82 -10.20 -17.31
C PRO A 164 36.12 -9.82 -18.07
N ASN A 165 36.03 -9.34 -19.32
CA ASN A 165 37.15 -8.79 -20.07
C ASN A 165 37.35 -7.27 -19.89
N ASP A 166 36.41 -6.54 -19.29
CA ASP A 166 36.52 -5.08 -19.09
C ASP A 166 37.03 -4.73 -17.68
N SER A 167 37.93 -5.55 -17.14
CA SER A 167 38.66 -5.18 -15.93
C SER A 167 39.58 -3.99 -16.23
N LEU A 168 39.51 -2.94 -15.43
CA LEU A 168 40.43 -1.79 -15.48
C LEU A 168 41.90 -2.23 -15.50
N THR A 169 42.20 -3.36 -14.87
CA THR A 169 43.49 -4.04 -14.87
C THR A 169 43.97 -4.43 -16.27
N ALA A 170 43.09 -4.91 -17.14
CA ALA A 170 43.41 -5.25 -18.53
C ALA A 170 43.71 -3.99 -19.37
N ARG A 171 42.95 -2.90 -19.17
CA ARG A 171 43.18 -1.61 -19.84
C ARG A 171 44.50 -0.94 -19.43
N LEU A 172 44.88 -1.05 -18.15
CA LEU A 172 46.13 -0.49 -17.64
C LEU A 172 47.36 -1.27 -18.11
N ARG A 173 47.23 -2.60 -18.31
CA ARG A 173 48.33 -3.45 -18.80
C ARG A 173 48.68 -3.20 -20.26
N GLY A 174 47.70 -2.85 -21.10
CA GLY A 174 47.91 -2.55 -22.52
C GLY A 174 48.52 -1.17 -22.82
N ARG A 175 48.64 -0.28 -21.83
CA ARG A 175 49.23 1.06 -21.99
C ARG A 175 50.67 1.19 -21.51
N LEU A 176 51.24 0.13 -20.93
CA LEU A 176 52.60 0.13 -20.36
C LEU A 176 53.61 -0.69 -21.20
N VAL A 177 53.28 -0.98 -22.45
CA VAL A 177 54.19 -1.62 -23.43
C VAL A 177 54.40 -0.67 -24.60
#